data_AF-A0A2M6YBK5-F1
#
_entry.id   AF-A0A2M6YBK5-F1
#
_cell.length_a   1.000
_cell.length_b   1.000
_cell.length_c   1.000
_cell.angle_alpha   90.00
_cell.angle_beta   90.00
_cell.angle_gamma   90.00
#
_symmetry.space_group_name_H-M   'P 1'
#
loop_
_entity.id
_entity.type
_entity.pdbx_description
1 polymer ?
#
loop_
_entity_poly.entity_id
_entity_poly.type
_entity_poly.pdbx_seq_one_letter_code
_entity_poly.pdbx_strand_id
1 'polypeptide(L)'
;MPSETPSTATILDKEKLKDQAFFANAENGDKILIYSDAKKAILYRPSTNRIIEVMPIALDTSKNGTATTQNIKVALLNGTNTDGLTNTAEINIKNKIANVEVVSKEKASRSDYTNTIVVDINGNKADQAKAIAEAVGGKVGSLPAGEAKSDADILVIVAK
;
A
#
# COMPACT_ATOMS: atom_id res chain seq x y z
N MET A 1 22.99 -30.38 13.31
CA MET A 1 22.32 -29.17 13.83
C MET A 1 22.04 -28.27 12.63
N PRO A 2 20.85 -27.71 12.46
CA PRO A 2 20.59 -26.84 11.31
C PRO A 2 21.44 -25.57 11.48
N SER A 3 22.43 -25.41 10.59
CA SER A 3 23.30 -24.24 10.49
C SER A 3 22.59 -23.16 9.67
N GLU A 4 21.50 -22.61 10.21
CA GLU A 4 20.82 -21.48 9.59
C GLU A 4 21.62 -20.20 9.87
N THR A 5 21.89 -19.41 8.83
CA THR A 5 22.52 -18.10 8.97
C THR A 5 21.41 -17.05 8.97
N PRO A 6 21.16 -16.33 10.08
CA PRO A 6 20.10 -15.35 10.13
C PRO A 6 20.39 -14.17 9.20
N SER A 7 19.34 -13.61 8.60
CA SER A 7 19.45 -12.31 7.93
C SER A 7 19.49 -11.22 8.99
N THR A 8 20.45 -10.29 8.87
CA THR A 8 20.61 -9.21 9.85
C THR A 8 20.32 -7.84 9.25
N ALA A 9 19.57 -7.01 9.97
CA ALA A 9 19.30 -5.61 9.60
C ALA A 9 19.58 -4.69 10.80
N THR A 10 19.88 -3.41 10.57
CA THR A 10 20.14 -2.43 11.64
C THR A 10 19.05 -1.37 11.64
N ILE A 11 18.54 -1.03 12.82
CA ILE A 11 17.56 0.04 12.99
C ILE A 11 18.28 1.38 12.84
N LEU A 12 18.00 2.07 11.74
CA LEU A 12 18.53 3.41 11.47
C LEU A 12 17.66 4.49 12.11
N ASP A 13 16.34 4.28 12.09
CA ASP A 13 15.35 5.24 12.58
C ASP A 13 14.17 4.50 13.24
N LYS A 14 14.15 4.52 14.57
CA LYS A 14 13.10 3.91 15.38
C LYS A 14 11.75 4.60 15.19
N GLU A 15 11.72 5.90 14.82
CA GLU A 15 10.47 6.64 14.71
C GLU A 15 9.60 6.10 13.57
N LYS A 16 10.23 5.62 12.50
CA LYS A 16 9.55 4.99 11.35
C LYS A 16 9.00 3.59 11.65
N LEU A 17 9.31 3.04 12.82
CA LEU A 17 9.01 1.67 13.19
C LEU A 17 8.08 1.57 14.41
N LYS A 18 7.74 2.71 15.03
CA LYS A 18 6.89 2.79 16.24
C LYS A 18 5.52 2.13 16.09
N ASP A 19 4.98 2.09 14.87
CA ASP A 19 3.68 1.48 14.58
C ASP A 19 3.68 -0.05 14.69
N GLN A 20 4.84 -0.68 14.87
CA GLN A 20 4.95 -2.13 15.03
C GLN A 20 5.33 -2.48 16.47
N ALA A 21 4.53 -3.35 17.09
CA ALA A 21 4.75 -3.78 18.48
C ALA A 21 6.16 -4.35 18.73
N PHE A 22 6.74 -5.03 17.73
CA PHE A 22 8.10 -5.57 17.81
C PHE A 22 9.19 -4.51 18.02
N PHE A 23 8.95 -3.27 17.57
CA PHE A 23 9.88 -2.16 17.69
C PHE A 23 9.48 -1.17 18.80
N ALA A 24 8.47 -1.48 19.62
CA ALA A 24 8.02 -0.59 20.68
C ALA A 24 9.15 -0.20 21.66
N ASN A 25 10.10 -1.12 21.89
CA ASN A 25 11.26 -0.93 22.77
C ASN A 25 12.58 -0.76 22.01
N ALA A 26 12.52 -0.55 20.69
CA ALA A 26 13.70 -0.44 19.84
C ALA A 26 14.44 0.90 19.99
N GLU A 27 15.76 0.84 19.86
CA GLU A 27 16.64 1.99 19.79
C GLU A 27 17.41 2.01 18.47
N ASN A 28 17.83 3.21 18.04
CA ASN A 28 18.68 3.35 16.86
C ASN A 28 20.01 2.64 17.12
N GLY A 29 20.43 1.80 16.17
CA GLY A 29 21.60 0.94 16.31
C GLY A 29 21.29 -0.48 16.82
N ASP A 30 20.04 -0.78 17.22
CA ASP A 30 19.62 -2.16 17.47
C ASP A 30 19.67 -2.97 16.18
N LYS A 31 19.98 -4.27 16.30
CA LYS A 31 20.07 -5.23 15.20
C LYS A 31 18.89 -6.17 15.24
N ILE A 32 18.33 -6.44 14.07
CA ILE A 32 17.27 -7.41 13.85
C ILE A 32 17.93 -8.66 13.28
N LEU A 33 17.68 -9.82 13.88
CA LEU A 33 18.09 -11.12 13.38
C LEU A 33 16.84 -11.89 12.97
N ILE A 34 16.77 -12.26 11.69
CA ILE A 34 15.64 -12.95 11.09
C ILE A 34 16.07 -14.38 10.78
N TYR A 35 15.41 -15.33 11.43
CA TYR A 35 15.55 -16.77 11.19
C TYR A 35 14.33 -17.22 10.39
N SER A 36 14.53 -17.46 9.10
CA SER A 36 13.48 -17.81 8.14
C SER A 36 12.99 -19.24 8.35
N ASP A 37 13.88 -20.20 8.60
CA ASP A 37 13.55 -21.60 8.82
C ASP A 37 12.84 -21.78 10.17
N ALA A 38 13.35 -21.11 11.20
CA ALA A 38 12.73 -21.11 12.53
C ALA A 38 11.50 -20.20 12.63
N LYS A 39 11.23 -19.39 11.61
CA LYS A 39 10.16 -18.37 11.57
C LYS A 39 10.18 -17.48 12.81
N LYS A 40 11.33 -16.90 13.14
CA LYS A 40 11.54 -16.07 14.33
C LYS A 40 12.35 -14.81 14.01
N ALA A 41 11.89 -13.67 14.50
CA ALA A 41 12.62 -12.40 14.45
C ALA A 41 13.03 -12.03 15.87
N ILE A 42 14.29 -11.62 16.01
CA ILE A 42 14.90 -11.24 17.28
C ILE A 42 15.44 -9.83 17.16
N LEU A 43 15.06 -8.95 18.07
CA LEU A 43 15.63 -7.63 18.22
C LEU A 43 16.74 -7.70 19.27
N TYR A 44 17.96 -7.37 18.88
CA TYR A 44 19.16 -7.47 19.71
C TYR A 44 19.87 -6.12 19.78
N ARG A 45 20.18 -5.69 20.99
CA ARG A 45 20.95 -4.48 21.27
C ARG A 45 22.42 -4.83 21.50
N PRO A 46 23.31 -4.55 20.52
CA PRO A 46 24.73 -4.87 20.66
C PRO A 46 25.43 -4.05 21.74
N SER A 47 25.00 -2.82 22.00
CA SER A 47 25.62 -1.92 22.99
C SER A 47 25.52 -2.45 24.42
N THR A 48 24.44 -3.18 24.74
CA THR A 48 24.23 -3.79 26.07
C THR A 48 24.30 -5.31 26.04
N ASN A 49 24.53 -5.92 24.88
CA ASN A 49 24.48 -7.36 24.65
C ASN A 49 23.17 -8.00 25.13
N ARG A 50 22.01 -7.41 24.76
CA ARG A 50 20.68 -7.85 25.24
C ARG A 50 19.73 -8.15 24.09
N ILE A 51 18.89 -9.16 24.28
CA ILE A 51 17.70 -9.35 23.45
C ILE A 51 16.61 -8.44 24.00
N ILE A 52 16.06 -7.61 23.12
CA ILE A 52 15.02 -6.64 23.44
C ILE A 52 13.64 -7.26 23.22
N GLU A 53 13.45 -7.96 22.11
CA GLU A 53 12.16 -8.53 21.73
C GLU A 53 12.34 -9.78 20.87
N VAL A 54 11.42 -10.73 20.99
CA VAL A 54 11.39 -11.94 20.15
C VAL A 54 9.97 -12.19 19.68
N MET A 55 9.76 -12.25 18.37
CA MET A 55 8.45 -12.54 17.80
C MET A 55 8.49 -13.71 16.81
N PRO A 56 7.42 -14.50 16.72
CA PRO A 56 7.24 -15.40 15.59
C PRO A 56 7.08 -14.57 14.31
N ILE A 57 7.79 -14.96 13.26
CA ILE A 57 7.60 -14.42 11.91
C ILE A 57 6.42 -15.17 11.30
N ALA A 58 5.25 -14.54 11.28
CA ALA A 58 4.33 -14.78 10.18
C ALA A 58 4.95 -14.08 8.97
N LEU A 59 5.45 -14.83 7.99
CA LEU A 59 5.90 -14.26 6.71
C LEU A 59 4.66 -13.66 6.02
N ASP A 60 4.30 -12.44 6.38
CA ASP A 60 3.69 -11.50 5.47
C ASP A 60 4.85 -10.68 4.93
N THR A 61 5.50 -11.18 3.88
CA THR A 61 6.69 -10.59 3.24
C THR A 61 6.40 -9.27 2.52
N SER A 62 5.37 -8.55 2.93
CA SER A 62 4.99 -7.26 2.38
C SER A 62 5.23 -6.18 3.43
N LYS A 63 6.52 -5.85 3.65
CA LYS A 63 6.88 -4.54 4.21
C LYS A 63 7.99 -3.91 3.38
N ASN A 64 7.55 -3.31 2.27
CA ASN A 64 7.86 -1.91 2.04
C ASN A 64 6.51 -1.17 2.06
N GLY A 65 6.22 -0.48 3.17
CA GLY A 65 4.95 0.25 3.39
C GLY A 65 3.84 -0.61 4.01
N THR A 66 3.41 -0.22 5.22
CA THR A 66 2.11 -0.53 5.87
C THR A 66 1.12 -1.42 5.10
N ALA A 67 1.14 -2.72 5.39
CA ALA A 67 0.03 -3.63 5.09
C ALA A 67 -0.80 -3.87 6.36
N THR A 68 -1.73 -2.97 6.66
CA THR A 68 -3.04 -3.46 7.09
C THR A 68 -3.69 -4.02 5.84
N THR A 69 -3.98 -5.33 5.82
CA THR A 69 -4.84 -5.97 4.83
C THR A 69 -6.27 -5.46 4.98
N GLN A 70 -6.48 -4.17 4.73
CA GLN A 70 -7.76 -3.60 4.40
C GLN A 70 -7.78 -3.49 2.88
N ASN A 71 -8.80 -4.08 2.27
CA ASN A 71 -9.05 -3.95 0.85
C ASN A 71 -9.06 -2.46 0.49
N ILE A 72 -8.26 -2.04 -0.49
CA ILE A 72 -8.22 -0.66 -0.96
C ILE A 72 -9.55 -0.41 -1.65
N LYS A 73 -10.38 0.48 -1.09
CA LYS A 73 -11.66 0.84 -1.70
C LYS A 73 -11.40 1.77 -2.86
N VAL A 74 -11.84 1.36 -4.05
CA VAL A 74 -11.70 2.13 -5.28
C VAL A 74 -13.08 2.49 -5.82
N ALA A 75 -13.32 3.77 -6.05
CA ALA A 75 -14.47 4.26 -6.78
C ALA A 75 -14.05 4.58 -8.22
N LEU A 76 -14.87 4.18 -9.20
CA LEU A 76 -14.63 4.45 -10.61
C LEU A 76 -15.69 5.43 -11.14
N LEU A 77 -15.23 6.51 -11.75
CA LEU A 77 -16.08 7.45 -12.47
C LEU A 77 -15.81 7.36 -13.97
N ASN A 78 -16.87 7.24 -14.76
CA ASN A 78 -16.76 7.34 -16.20
C ASN A 78 -16.73 8.82 -16.60
N GLY A 79 -15.54 9.30 -16.97
CA GLY A 79 -15.31 10.65 -17.49
C GLY A 79 -15.56 10.77 -19.00
N THR A 80 -16.30 9.85 -19.61
CA THR A 80 -16.60 9.81 -21.05
C THR A 80 -18.07 9.46 -21.31
N ASN A 81 -18.48 9.49 -22.58
CA ASN A 81 -19.77 8.95 -23.05
C ASN A 81 -19.68 7.50 -23.56
N THR A 82 -18.53 6.83 -23.36
CA THR A 82 -18.29 5.46 -23.82
C THR A 82 -18.58 4.48 -22.69
N ASP A 83 -19.52 3.58 -22.91
CA ASP A 83 -19.85 2.53 -21.95
C ASP A 83 -18.72 1.49 -21.84
N GLY A 84 -18.60 0.87 -20.66
CA GLY A 84 -17.67 -0.23 -20.41
C GLY A 84 -16.24 0.18 -20.03
N LEU A 85 -15.84 1.44 -20.18
CA LEU A 85 -14.48 1.88 -19.80
C LEU A 85 -14.18 1.68 -18.30
N THR A 86 -15.16 1.87 -17.42
CA THR A 86 -15.01 1.57 -15.99
C THR A 86 -14.85 0.08 -15.71
N ASN A 87 -15.45 -0.80 -16.52
CA ASN A 87 -15.22 -2.25 -16.41
C ASN A 87 -13.81 -2.63 -16.86
N THR A 88 -13.32 -2.05 -17.96
CA THR A 88 -11.94 -2.24 -18.41
C THR A 88 -10.94 -1.75 -17.37
N ALA A 89 -11.17 -0.57 -16.78
CA ALA A 89 -10.34 -0.03 -15.72
C ALA A 89 -10.33 -0.95 -14.48
N GLU A 90 -11.49 -1.43 -14.02
CA GLU A 90 -11.57 -2.39 -12.93
C GLU A 90 -10.75 -3.66 -13.21
N ILE A 91 -10.90 -4.26 -14.40
CA ILE A 91 -10.17 -5.48 -14.77
C ILE A 91 -8.67 -5.24 -14.73
N ASN A 92 -8.21 -4.12 -15.30
CA ASN A 92 -6.79 -3.77 -15.31
C ASN A 92 -6.24 -3.57 -13.90
N ILE A 93 -7.02 -2.92 -13.02
CA ILE A 93 -6.64 -2.70 -11.62
C ILE A 93 -6.55 -4.05 -10.89
N LYS A 94 -7.60 -4.89 -10.97
CA LYS A 94 -7.65 -6.19 -10.29
C LYS A 94 -6.57 -7.16 -10.78
N ASN A 95 -6.21 -7.11 -12.06
CA ASN A 95 -5.15 -7.95 -12.63
C ASN A 95 -3.74 -7.55 -12.17
N LYS A 96 -3.51 -6.26 -11.90
CA LYS A 96 -2.19 -5.76 -11.46
C LYS A 96 -2.08 -5.61 -9.94
N ILE A 97 -3.20 -5.54 -9.22
CA ILE A 97 -3.24 -5.21 -7.79
C ILE A 97 -4.21 -6.17 -7.09
N ALA A 98 -3.66 -7.07 -6.26
CA ALA A 98 -4.40 -8.15 -5.64
C ALA A 98 -5.38 -7.70 -4.52
N ASN A 99 -5.15 -6.53 -3.90
CA ASN A 99 -5.86 -6.07 -2.71
C ASN A 99 -6.78 -4.86 -2.97
N VAL A 100 -7.52 -4.88 -4.08
CA VAL A 100 -8.46 -3.82 -4.46
C VAL A 100 -9.91 -4.31 -4.43
N GLU A 101 -10.78 -3.52 -3.81
CA GLU A 101 -12.22 -3.67 -3.87
C GLU A 101 -12.83 -2.46 -4.59
N VAL A 102 -13.50 -2.68 -5.72
CA VAL A 102 -14.24 -1.61 -6.40
C VAL A 102 -15.59 -1.46 -5.72
N VAL A 103 -15.80 -0.33 -5.04
CA VAL A 103 -16.99 -0.08 -4.21
C VAL A 103 -18.09 0.68 -4.95
N SER A 104 -17.75 1.41 -6.01
CA SER A 104 -18.74 2.11 -6.85
C SER A 104 -18.26 2.31 -8.29
N LYS A 105 -19.22 2.39 -9.21
CA LYS A 105 -19.02 2.74 -10.62
C LYS A 105 -20.12 3.68 -11.07
N GLU A 106 -19.78 4.94 -11.27
CA GLU A 106 -20.75 5.99 -11.57
C GLU A 106 -20.30 6.82 -12.77
N LYS A 107 -21.14 7.74 -13.22
CA LYS A 107 -20.73 8.76 -14.19
C LYS A 107 -20.03 9.89 -13.44
N ALA A 108 -18.94 10.39 -14.02
CA ALA A 108 -18.35 11.63 -13.56
C ALA A 108 -19.32 12.79 -13.83
N SER A 109 -19.12 13.90 -13.12
CA SER A 109 -19.89 15.13 -13.30
C SER A 109 -19.66 15.75 -14.68
N ARG A 110 -18.53 15.42 -15.32
CA ARG A 110 -18.18 15.81 -16.69
C ARG A 110 -17.78 14.60 -17.54
N SER A 111 -17.97 14.69 -18.85
CA SER A 111 -17.63 13.61 -19.80
C SER A 111 -16.59 14.01 -20.86
N ASP A 112 -15.86 15.10 -20.62
CA ASP A 112 -14.84 15.67 -21.52
C ASP A 112 -13.40 15.45 -21.03
N TYR A 113 -13.18 14.50 -20.11
CA TYR A 113 -11.85 14.19 -19.59
C TYR A 113 -10.98 13.60 -20.71
N THR A 114 -9.78 14.16 -20.88
CA THR A 114 -8.79 13.73 -21.89
C THR A 114 -7.68 12.84 -21.35
N ASN A 115 -7.60 12.70 -20.02
CA ASN A 115 -6.62 11.85 -19.35
C ASN A 115 -7.29 11.15 -18.18
N THR A 116 -6.97 9.87 -17.96
CA THR A 116 -7.43 9.16 -16.78
C THR A 116 -6.73 9.72 -15.55
N ILE A 117 -7.49 10.11 -14.54
CA ILE A 117 -6.98 10.72 -13.31
C ILE A 117 -7.24 9.78 -12.14
N VAL A 118 -6.20 9.52 -11.35
CA VAL A 118 -6.29 8.76 -10.10
C VAL A 118 -6.07 9.71 -8.94
N VAL A 119 -7.03 9.74 -8.02
CA VAL A 119 -7.05 10.66 -6.88
C VAL A 119 -6.98 9.84 -5.61
N ASP A 120 -5.95 10.11 -4.80
CA ASP A 120 -5.87 9.63 -3.41
C ASP A 120 -6.74 10.54 -2.54
N ILE A 121 -7.88 10.03 -2.08
CA ILE A 121 -8.93 10.80 -1.42
C ILE A 121 -8.50 11.28 -0.03
N ASN A 122 -7.64 10.52 0.64
CA ASN A 122 -7.18 10.77 2.00
C ASN A 122 -5.69 11.15 2.07
N GLY A 123 -4.96 11.08 0.95
CA GLY A 123 -3.54 11.39 0.87
C GLY A 123 -2.64 10.37 1.57
N ASN A 124 -3.16 9.18 1.89
CA ASN A 124 -2.47 8.14 2.65
C ASN A 124 -2.31 6.83 1.87
N LYS A 125 -2.52 6.86 0.55
CA LYS A 125 -2.42 5.74 -0.40
C LYS A 125 -1.62 6.11 -1.66
N ALA A 126 -0.60 6.97 -1.53
CA ALA A 126 0.16 7.49 -2.67
C ALA A 126 0.79 6.40 -3.56
N ASP A 127 1.38 5.36 -2.95
CA ASP A 127 1.99 4.24 -3.69
C ASP A 127 0.94 3.41 -4.44
N GLN A 128 -0.20 3.15 -3.79
CA GLN A 128 -1.33 2.44 -4.39
C GLN A 128 -1.97 3.25 -5.51
N ALA A 129 -2.16 4.55 -5.33
CA ALA A 129 -2.67 5.46 -6.36
C ALA A 129 -1.74 5.48 -7.59
N LYS A 130 -0.42 5.48 -7.37
CA LYS A 130 0.56 5.37 -8.45
C LYS A 130 0.44 4.03 -9.19
N ALA A 131 0.39 2.92 -8.47
CA ALA A 131 0.22 1.59 -9.08
C ALA A 131 -1.09 1.48 -9.88
N ILE A 132 -2.20 2.04 -9.37
CA ILE A 132 -3.48 2.12 -10.07
C ILE A 132 -3.35 2.95 -11.34
N ALA A 133 -2.70 4.12 -11.27
CA ALA A 133 -2.47 4.97 -12.44
C ALA A 133 -1.71 4.22 -13.54
N GLU A 134 -0.65 3.49 -13.19
CA GLU A 134 0.10 2.63 -14.12
C GLU A 134 -0.73 1.44 -14.65
N ALA A 135 -1.71 0.96 -13.90
CA ALA A 135 -2.62 -0.08 -14.33
C ALA A 135 -3.63 0.40 -15.39
N VAL A 136 -4.14 1.62 -15.22
CA VAL A 136 -5.17 2.19 -16.10
C VAL A 136 -4.63 3.13 -17.18
N GLY A 137 -3.31 3.31 -17.26
CA GLY A 137 -2.68 4.26 -18.20
C GLY A 137 -3.01 5.73 -17.87
N GLY A 138 -3.27 6.02 -16.60
CA GLY A 138 -3.60 7.34 -16.10
C GLY A 138 -2.45 8.03 -15.37
N LYS A 139 -2.78 9.12 -14.69
CA LYS A 139 -1.85 9.87 -13.83
C LYS A 139 -2.47 10.14 -12.47
N VAL A 140 -1.64 10.18 -11.44
CA VAL A 140 -2.06 10.65 -10.12
C VAL A 140 -2.28 12.16 -10.18
N GLY A 141 -3.38 12.64 -9.62
CA GLY A 141 -3.73 14.06 -9.60
C GLY A 141 -4.69 14.42 -8.47
N SER A 142 -5.00 15.71 -8.36
CA SER A 142 -6.02 16.20 -7.44
C SER A 142 -7.43 15.92 -7.97
N LEU A 143 -8.42 15.91 -7.07
CA LEU A 143 -9.84 15.84 -7.45
C LEU A 143 -10.20 17.01 -8.39
N PRO A 144 -10.68 16.76 -9.61
CA PRO A 144 -11.09 17.82 -10.53
C PRO A 144 -12.25 18.66 -9.96
N ALA A 145 -12.24 19.95 -10.27
CA ALA A 145 -13.29 20.87 -9.81
C ALA A 145 -14.67 20.44 -10.34
N GLY A 146 -15.65 20.38 -9.44
CA GLY A 146 -17.02 19.97 -9.75
C GLY A 146 -17.31 18.49 -9.50
N GLU A 147 -16.30 17.65 -9.26
CA GLU A 147 -16.51 16.26 -8.84
C GLU A 147 -16.74 16.15 -7.34
N ALA A 148 -17.64 15.25 -6.96
CA ALA A 148 -17.87 14.92 -5.56
C ALA A 148 -16.72 14.07 -5.00
N LYS A 149 -16.36 14.32 -3.74
CA LYS A 149 -15.45 13.45 -3.01
C LYS A 149 -16.16 12.11 -2.74
N SER A 150 -15.52 11.01 -3.11
CA SER A 150 -16.03 9.66 -2.83
C SER A 150 -15.66 9.23 -1.40
N ASP A 151 -16.44 8.32 -0.83
CA ASP A 151 -16.15 7.65 0.45
C ASP A 151 -15.07 6.55 0.32
N ALA A 152 -14.61 6.29 -0.91
CA ALA A 152 -13.53 5.35 -1.22
C ALA A 152 -12.16 5.91 -0.80
N ASP A 153 -11.15 5.03 -0.72
CA ASP A 153 -9.76 5.44 -0.48
C ASP A 153 -9.15 6.11 -1.73
N ILE A 154 -9.51 5.59 -2.91
CA ILE A 154 -9.01 6.06 -4.19
C ILE A 154 -10.17 6.24 -5.17
N LEU A 155 -10.15 7.34 -5.92
CA LEU A 155 -11.09 7.62 -7.00
C LEU A 155 -10.36 7.59 -8.33
N VAL A 156 -10.89 6.86 -9.31
CA VAL A 156 -10.36 6.84 -10.69
C VAL A 156 -11.39 7.42 -11.63
N ILE A 157 -11.05 8.51 -12.30
CA ILE A 157 -11.85 9.11 -13.36
C ILE A 157 -11.28 8.63 -14.69
N VAL A 158 -12.00 7.72 -15.35
CA VAL A 158 -11.56 7.10 -16.60
C VAL A 158 -11.85 8.05 -17.76
N ALA A 159 -10.83 8.31 -18.57
CA ALA A 159 -10.93 9.08 -19.81
C ALA A 159 -10.78 8.18 -21.05
N LYS A 160 -10.89 8.80 -22.23
CA LYS A 160 -10.65 8.14 -23.51
C LYS A 160 -9.16 7.96 -23.78
#